data_AF-A0A7J4PAJ0-F1
#
_entry.id   AF-A0A7J4PAJ0-F1
#
_cell.length_a   1.000
_cell.length_b   1.000
_cell.length_c   1.000
_cell.angle_alpha   90.00
_cell.angle_beta   90.00
_cell.angle_gamma   90.00
#
_symmetry.space_group_name_H-M   'P 1'
#
loop_
_entity.id
_entity.type
_entity.pdbx_description
1 polymer ?
#
loop_
_entity_poly.entity_id
_entity_poly.type
_entity_poly.pdbx_seq_one_letter_code
_entity_poly.pdbx_strand_id
1 'polypeptide(L)'
;MKKQVWLVAFVLIALLSSSFTLEVKAKQEWKTYQSRDLGFSIKYPEDWSKEETESTNLFLVMFAGPKTPLGGHINVNLVVESLLKSMKADEYGKAVIETLRGKSFRILNF
;
A
#
# COMPACT_ATOMS: atom_id res chain seq x y z
N MET A 1 6.43 -50.89 -29.24
CA MET A 1 7.44 -49.80 -29.13
C MET A 1 6.95 -48.46 -29.67
N LYS A 2 6.36 -48.36 -30.88
CA LYS A 2 5.93 -47.07 -31.46
C LYS A 2 4.84 -46.30 -30.67
N LYS A 3 3.87 -46.99 -30.07
CA LYS A 3 2.74 -46.34 -29.35
C LYS A 3 3.15 -45.66 -28.02
N GLN A 4 4.16 -46.18 -27.32
CA GLN A 4 4.62 -45.58 -26.06
C GLN A 4 5.44 -44.31 -26.29
N VAL A 5 6.17 -44.23 -27.41
CA VAL A 5 6.89 -43.01 -27.80
C VAL A 5 5.91 -41.85 -28.04
N TRP A 6 4.77 -42.13 -28.68
CA TRP A 6 3.70 -41.13 -28.88
C TRP A 6 3.03 -40.70 -27.58
N LEU A 7 2.83 -41.61 -26.63
CA LEU A 7 2.23 -41.29 -25.33
C LEU A 7 3.16 -40.39 -24.50
N VAL A 8 4.47 -40.70 -24.48
CA VAL A 8 5.48 -39.89 -23.78
C VAL A 8 5.61 -38.50 -24.43
N ALA A 9 5.59 -38.42 -25.76
CA ALA A 9 5.58 -37.15 -26.48
C ALA A 9 4.34 -36.32 -26.14
N PHE A 10 3.15 -36.94 -26.06
CA PHE A 10 1.91 -36.26 -25.70
C PHE A 10 1.91 -35.74 -24.26
N VAL A 11 2.44 -36.52 -23.30
CA VAL A 11 2.56 -36.11 -21.90
C VAL A 11 3.59 -34.98 -21.74
N LEU A 12 4.70 -35.01 -22.47
CA LEU A 12 5.68 -33.91 -22.46
C LEU A 12 5.09 -32.62 -23.04
N ILE A 13 4.31 -32.70 -24.13
CA ILE A 13 3.59 -31.55 -24.69
C ILE A 13 2.52 -31.02 -23.71
N ALA A 14 1.82 -31.90 -23.02
CA ALA A 14 0.84 -31.51 -21.99
C ALA A 14 1.52 -30.82 -20.78
N LEU A 15 2.71 -31.28 -20.38
CA LEU A 15 3.51 -30.66 -19.31
C LEU A 15 4.23 -29.37 -19.75
N LEU A 16 4.50 -29.20 -21.05
CA LEU A 16 5.02 -27.94 -21.62
C LEU A 16 3.91 -26.90 -21.85
N SER A 17 2.65 -27.34 -21.99
CA SER A 17 1.48 -26.47 -22.14
C SER A 17 0.82 -26.08 -20.82
N SER A 18 1.26 -26.64 -19.68
CA SER A 18 1.05 -25.97 -18.41
C SER A 18 1.93 -24.72 -18.37
N SER A 19 1.43 -23.65 -18.98
CA SER A 19 2.05 -22.35 -18.96
C SER A 19 2.18 -21.91 -17.51
N PHE A 20 3.38 -22.05 -16.94
CA PHE A 20 3.75 -21.30 -15.75
C PHE A 20 3.67 -19.83 -16.17
N THR A 21 2.58 -19.18 -15.82
CA THR A 21 2.40 -17.76 -16.06
C THR A 21 3.33 -17.08 -15.07
N LEU A 22 4.55 -16.77 -15.52
CA LEU A 22 5.38 -15.79 -14.84
C LEU A 22 4.56 -14.51 -14.84
N GLU A 23 4.00 -14.19 -13.68
CA GLU A 23 3.43 -12.89 -13.40
C GLU A 23 4.62 -11.91 -13.49
N VAL A 24 4.92 -11.46 -14.71
CA VAL A 24 5.84 -10.36 -14.93
C VAL A 24 5.18 -9.21 -14.20
N LYS A 25 5.65 -8.92 -12.98
CA LYS A 25 5.15 -7.81 -12.17
C LYS A 25 5.18 -6.59 -13.08
N ALA A 26 4.01 -6.16 -13.54
CA ALA A 26 3.90 -5.04 -14.45
C ALA A 26 4.67 -3.88 -13.82
N LYS A 27 5.43 -3.15 -14.65
CA LYS A 27 6.18 -1.99 -14.16
C LYS A 27 5.21 -1.13 -13.35
N GLN A 28 5.53 -0.91 -12.07
CA GLN A 28 4.68 -0.11 -11.21
C GLN A 28 4.67 1.31 -11.75
N GLU A 29 3.54 1.72 -12.30
CA GLU A 29 3.30 3.09 -12.70
C GLU A 29 2.93 3.94 -11.47
N TRP A 30 3.26 5.23 -11.53
CA TRP A 30 3.16 6.16 -10.41
C TRP A 30 2.39 7.40 -10.82
N LYS A 31 1.48 7.84 -9.95
CA LYS A 31 0.79 9.12 -10.04
C LYS A 31 1.44 10.13 -9.09
N THR A 32 1.26 11.41 -9.36
CA THR A 32 1.69 12.50 -8.49
C THR A 32 0.46 13.20 -7.92
N TYR A 33 0.35 13.25 -6.60
CA TYR A 33 -0.58 14.13 -5.90
C TYR A 33 0.10 15.46 -5.62
N GLN A 34 -0.60 16.55 -5.92
CA GLN A 34 -0.17 17.91 -5.59
C GLN A 34 -1.19 18.52 -4.63
N SER A 35 -0.74 18.93 -3.45
CA SER A 35 -1.58 19.67 -2.53
C SER A 35 -1.91 21.04 -3.12
N ARG A 36 -3.18 21.45 -3.03
CA ARG A 36 -3.65 22.75 -3.51
C ARG A 36 -3.09 23.90 -2.69
N ASP A 37 -3.27 23.85 -1.37
CA ASP A 37 -3.01 25.02 -0.51
C ASP A 37 -1.73 24.91 0.32
N LEU A 38 -1.28 23.67 0.60
CA LEU A 38 -0.10 23.42 1.45
C LEU A 38 1.22 23.27 0.68
N GLY A 39 1.20 23.36 -0.65
CA GLY A 39 2.42 23.45 -1.48
C GLY A 39 3.29 22.19 -1.57
N PHE A 40 2.88 21.04 -1.00
CA PHE A 40 3.63 19.78 -1.09
C PHE A 40 3.17 18.89 -2.25
N SER A 41 4.02 17.94 -2.61
CA SER A 41 3.78 16.94 -3.66
C SER A 41 4.22 15.55 -3.19
N ILE A 42 3.50 14.50 -3.58
CA ILE A 42 3.86 13.12 -3.25
C ILE A 42 3.51 12.18 -4.41
N LYS A 43 4.43 11.24 -4.71
CA LYS A 43 4.17 10.17 -5.66
C LYS A 43 3.55 8.97 -4.95
N TYR A 44 2.56 8.36 -5.58
CA TYR A 44 1.91 7.16 -5.08
C TYR A 44 1.66 6.17 -6.23
N PRO A 45 1.56 4.86 -5.93
CA PRO A 45 1.31 3.85 -6.95
C PRO A 45 -0.03 4.11 -7.67
N GLU A 46 -0.07 3.91 -8.99
CA GLU A 46 -1.25 4.22 -9.81
C GLU A 46 -2.51 3.44 -9.41
N ASP A 47 -2.34 2.21 -8.94
CA ASP A 47 -3.39 1.29 -8.50
C ASP A 47 -3.94 1.61 -7.10
N TRP A 48 -3.35 2.59 -6.41
CA TRP A 48 -3.83 3.04 -5.11
C TRP A 48 -4.93 4.09 -5.26
N SER A 49 -5.90 4.00 -4.36
CA SER A 49 -6.93 5.02 -4.18
C SER A 49 -6.39 6.18 -3.35
N LYS A 50 -6.98 7.38 -3.55
CA LYS A 50 -6.62 8.61 -2.84
C LYS A 50 -7.86 9.29 -2.29
N GLU A 51 -7.84 9.62 -1.01
CA GLU A 51 -8.91 10.37 -0.33
C GLU A 51 -8.32 11.57 0.43
N GLU A 52 -9.02 12.70 0.40
CA GLU A 52 -8.66 13.92 1.13
C GLU A 52 -9.71 14.18 2.21
N THR A 53 -9.26 14.61 3.39
CA THR A 53 -10.13 15.10 4.45
C THR A 53 -9.50 16.34 5.05
N GLU A 54 -10.27 17.42 5.13
CA GLU A 54 -9.82 18.69 5.66
C GLU A 54 -10.80 19.17 6.73
N SER A 55 -10.25 19.67 7.83
CA SER A 55 -10.96 20.36 8.90
C SER A 55 -10.13 21.53 9.40
N THR A 56 -10.66 22.33 10.32
CA THR A 56 -10.05 23.59 10.77
C THR A 56 -8.56 23.49 11.15
N ASN A 57 -8.11 22.38 11.74
CA ASN A 57 -6.73 22.22 12.23
C ASN A 57 -5.99 21.02 11.62
N LEU A 58 -6.63 20.28 10.72
CA LEU A 58 -6.14 19.00 10.23
C LEU A 58 -6.40 18.90 8.75
N PHE A 59 -5.34 18.67 7.99
CA PHE A 59 -5.38 18.22 6.62
C PHE A 59 -4.85 16.79 6.54
N LEU A 60 -5.63 15.88 5.98
CA LEU A 60 -5.29 14.48 5.79
C LEU A 60 -5.41 14.15 4.30
N VAL A 61 -4.38 13.51 3.76
CA VAL A 61 -4.50 12.75 2.52
C VAL A 61 -4.15 11.29 2.79
N MET A 62 -5.08 10.39 2.46
CA MET A 62 -4.92 8.94 2.58
C MET A 62 -4.68 8.36 1.20
N PHE A 63 -3.64 7.54 1.07
CA PHE A 63 -3.40 6.69 -0.08
C PHE A 63 -3.60 5.24 0.35
N ALA A 64 -4.57 4.55 -0.24
CA ALA A 64 -4.90 3.18 0.13
C ALA A 64 -4.68 2.23 -1.05
N GLY A 65 -3.84 1.22 -0.83
CA GLY A 65 -3.56 0.17 -1.80
C GLY A 65 -4.74 -0.76 -2.05
N PRO A 66 -4.62 -1.67 -3.02
CA PRO A 66 -5.68 -2.63 -3.32
C PRO A 66 -5.99 -3.51 -2.11
N LYS A 67 -7.25 -3.97 -2.04
CA LYS A 67 -7.67 -4.91 -1.01
C LYS A 67 -6.92 -6.23 -1.15
N THR A 68 -6.42 -6.75 -0.04
CA THR A 68 -5.88 -8.10 0.05
C THR A 68 -7.02 -9.13 -0.02
N PRO A 69 -6.73 -10.41 -0.31
CA PRO A 69 -7.74 -11.46 -0.28
C PRO A 69 -8.47 -11.60 1.06
N LEU A 70 -7.85 -11.14 2.15
CA LEU A 70 -8.42 -11.12 3.51
C LEU A 70 -9.24 -9.85 3.81
N GLY A 71 -9.42 -8.96 2.83
CA GLY A 71 -10.24 -7.75 2.93
C GLY A 71 -9.54 -6.52 3.51
N GLY A 72 -8.32 -6.67 4.03
CA GLY A 72 -7.48 -5.54 4.48
C GLY A 72 -6.83 -4.80 3.32
N HIS A 73 -6.15 -3.70 3.58
CA HIS A 73 -5.26 -3.04 2.63
C HIS A 73 -4.19 -2.26 3.40
N ILE A 74 -3.10 -1.92 2.72
CA ILE A 74 -2.09 -1.01 3.26
C ILE A 74 -2.55 0.41 2.96
N ASN A 75 -2.48 1.29 3.96
CA ASN A 75 -2.66 2.72 3.78
C ASN A 75 -1.40 3.49 4.17
N VAL A 76 -1.17 4.59 3.47
CA VAL A 76 -0.18 5.61 3.83
C VAL A 76 -0.95 6.92 3.98
N ASN A 77 -0.88 7.48 5.17
CA ASN A 77 -1.57 8.72 5.50
C ASN A 77 -0.53 9.82 5.66
N LEU A 78 -0.74 10.94 4.97
CA LEU A 78 -0.03 12.17 5.22
C LEU A 78 -0.95 13.11 5.99
N VAL A 79 -0.51 13.50 7.17
CA VAL A 79 -1.25 14.34 8.11
C VAL A 79 -0.48 15.64 8.28
N VAL A 80 -1.15 16.77 8.02
CA VAL A 80 -0.65 18.12 8.31
C VAL A 80 -1.56 18.72 9.37
N GLU A 81 -0.97 19.00 10.53
CA GLU A 81 -1.66 19.62 11.65
C GLU A 81 -1.08 21.01 11.90
N SER A 82 -1.97 21.97 12.17
CA SER A 82 -1.54 23.26 12.70
C SER A 82 -1.24 23.10 14.19
N LEU A 83 0.04 23.26 14.57
CA LEU A 83 0.43 23.23 15.98
C LEU A 83 -0.20 24.42 16.72
N LEU A 84 -0.60 24.19 17.98
CA LEU A 84 -0.88 25.29 18.90
C LEU A 84 0.38 26.16 19.02
N LYS A 85 0.21 27.49 18.96
CA LYS A 85 1.28 28.49 18.83
C LYS A 85 2.46 28.35 19.82
N SER A 86 2.28 27.62 20.92
CA SER A 86 3.28 27.44 21.97
C SER A 86 4.08 26.14 21.90
N MET A 87 3.66 25.13 21.13
CA MET A 87 4.31 23.81 21.12
C MET A 87 5.32 23.71 19.98
N LYS A 88 6.53 23.21 20.28
CA LYS A 88 7.52 22.87 19.25
C LYS A 88 7.24 21.49 18.65
N ALA A 89 7.67 21.27 17.41
CA ALA A 89 7.41 20.04 16.68
C ALA A 89 7.99 18.78 17.36
N ASP A 90 9.16 18.91 18.00
CA ASP A 90 9.82 17.84 18.75
C ASP A 90 9.07 17.47 20.04
N GLU A 91 8.54 18.48 20.74
CA GLU A 91 7.67 18.29 21.91
C GLU A 91 6.38 17.56 21.55
N TYR A 92 5.74 17.95 20.44
CA TYR A 92 4.55 17.29 19.91
C TYR A 92 4.84 15.83 19.54
N GLY A 93 5.90 15.58 18.75
CA GLY A 93 6.26 14.23 18.32
C GLY A 93 6.55 13.29 19.49
N LYS A 94 7.25 13.78 20.52
CA LYS A 94 7.51 13.01 21.74
C LYS A 94 6.23 12.65 22.48
N ALA A 95 5.33 13.61 22.68
CA ALA A 95 4.06 13.39 23.38
C ALA A 95 3.16 12.36 22.66
N VAL A 96 3.11 12.40 21.32
CA VAL A 96 2.38 11.42 20.51
C VAL A 96 2.97 10.01 20.67
N ILE A 97 4.29 9.87 20.57
CA ILE A 97 4.97 8.58 20.72
C ILE A 97 4.75 7.99 22.11
N GLU A 98 4.85 8.81 23.17
CA GLU A 98 4.59 8.37 24.55
C GLU A 98 3.14 7.90 24.73
N THR A 99 2.18 8.64 24.16
CA THR A 99 0.76 8.25 24.16
C THR A 99 0.53 6.92 23.46
N LEU A 100 1.15 6.72 22.28
CA LEU A 100 1.03 5.46 21.54
C LEU A 100 1.69 4.30 22.30
N ARG A 101 2.83 4.52 22.96
CA ARG A 101 3.49 3.49 23.78
C ARG A 101 2.62 3.06 24.96
N GLY A 102 1.86 3.98 25.56
CA GLY A 102 0.90 3.68 26.62
C GLY A 102 -0.33 2.90 26.14
N LYS A 103 -0.62 2.87 24.84
CA LYS A 103 -1.68 2.05 24.26
C LYS A 103 -1.12 0.66 23.95
N SER A 104 -1.64 -0.37 24.63
CA SER A 104 -1.33 -1.75 24.29
C SER A 104 -2.00 -2.11 22.95
N PHE A 105 -1.22 -2.15 21.87
CA PHE A 105 -1.68 -2.71 20.60
C PHE A 105 -1.50 -4.23 20.67
N ARG A 106 -2.60 -4.98 20.54
CA ARG A 106 -2.53 -6.43 20.29
C ARG A 106 -2.55 -6.63 18.79
N ILE A 107 -1.42 -7.05 18.23
CA ILE A 107 -1.40 -7.60 16.88
C ILE A 107 -2.09 -8.97 16.99
N LEU A 108 -3.33 -9.06 16.53
CA LEU A 108 -4.03 -10.33 16.41
C LEU A 108 -3.46 -11.03 15.18
N ASN A 109 -2.62 -12.04 15.42
CA ASN A 109 -2.25 -12.99 14.36
C ASN A 109 -3.47 -13.88 14.13
N PHE A 110 -4.01 -13.85 12.92
CA PHE A 110 -5.05 -14.77 12.45
C PHE A 110 -4.41 -15.95 11.72
#